data_AF-A0A231NQ64-F1
#
_entry.id   AF-A0A231NQ64-F1
#
_cell.length_a   1.000
_cell.length_b   1.000
_cell.length_c   1.000
_cell.angle_alpha   90.00
_cell.angle_beta   90.00
_cell.angle_gamma   90.00
#
_symmetry.space_group_name_H-M   'P 1'
#
loop_
_entity.id
_entity.type
_entity.pdbx_description
1 polymer ?
#
loop_
_entity_poly.entity_id
_entity_poly.type
_entity_poly.pdbx_seq_one_letter_code
_entity_poly.pdbx_strand_id
1 'polypeptide(L)'
;MKKIRKVVDERQELELYKIEHVCFWIVFWLLLGSIIVQSMFLNAPFSQWGFEWAIFMICCGGVMVGCYKKGQWDFYSKPTTKNYLIYSLIGSGSFAVIYAITMYLNHAYLKDNLLALGALTAFIFAMLFALIFVALFITGTLVKKRQKKLENQFSDDDLN
;
A
#
# COMPACT_ATOMS: atom_id res chain seq x y z
N MET A 1 1.76 18.06 -35.55
CA MET A 1 2.11 17.82 -34.14
C MET A 1 3.63 17.65 -34.05
N LYS A 2 4.36 18.63 -33.51
CA LYS A 2 5.83 18.53 -33.35
C LYS A 2 6.10 17.43 -32.31
N LYS A 3 6.63 16.28 -32.74
CA LYS A 3 7.20 15.27 -31.85
C LYS A 3 8.26 15.97 -30.99
N ILE A 4 8.02 16.10 -29.70
CA ILE A 4 9.03 16.55 -28.74
C ILE A 4 10.17 15.54 -28.87
N ARG A 5 11.29 15.98 -29.45
CA ARG A 5 12.44 15.10 -29.67
C ARG A 5 13.09 14.91 -28.30
N LYS A 6 13.23 13.66 -27.88
CA LYS A 6 13.90 13.28 -26.64
C LYS A 6 15.37 13.71 -26.72
N VAL A 7 15.76 14.73 -25.94
CA VAL A 7 17.14 15.25 -25.88
C VAL A 7 17.92 14.61 -24.72
N VAL A 8 17.23 13.85 -23.88
CA VAL A 8 17.71 13.33 -22.60
C VAL A 8 18.21 11.90 -22.79
N ASP A 9 19.45 11.66 -22.36
CA ASP A 9 20.10 10.34 -22.37
C ASP A 9 19.43 9.41 -21.34
N GLU A 10 19.49 8.09 -21.56
CA GLU A 10 18.80 7.10 -20.71
C GLU A 10 19.22 7.20 -19.23
N ARG A 11 20.46 7.64 -18.97
CA ARG A 11 20.97 7.91 -17.61
C ARG A 11 20.25 9.08 -16.93
N GLN A 12 20.01 10.17 -17.65
CA GLN A 12 19.33 11.34 -17.11
C GLN A 12 17.85 11.06 -16.86
N GLU A 13 17.21 10.19 -17.66
CA GLU A 13 15.85 9.73 -17.36
C GLU A 13 15.78 8.92 -16.07
N LEU A 14 16.74 8.02 -15.84
CA LEU A 14 16.81 7.23 -14.61
C LEU A 14 16.98 8.11 -13.36
N GLU A 15 17.78 9.17 -13.45
CA GLU A 15 17.93 10.15 -12.37
C GLU A 15 16.62 10.90 -12.11
N LEU A 16 15.93 11.34 -13.17
CA LEU A 16 14.63 11.99 -13.05
C LEU A 16 13.60 11.08 -12.39
N TYR A 17 13.48 9.83 -12.84
CA TYR A 17 12.58 8.83 -12.25
C TYR A 17 12.87 8.58 -10.77
N LYS A 18 14.14 8.60 -10.37
CA LYS A 18 14.52 8.40 -8.95
C LYS A 18 14.03 9.56 -8.08
N ILE A 19 14.14 10.80 -8.58
CA ILE A 19 13.63 11.99 -7.89
C ILE A 19 12.10 11.95 -7.82
N GLU A 20 11.43 11.66 -8.94
CA GLU A 20 9.97 11.52 -8.99
C GLU A 20 9.47 10.46 -8.00
N HIS A 21 10.15 9.31 -7.93
CA HIS A 21 9.81 8.24 -7.00
C HIS A 21 9.96 8.68 -5.54
N VAL A 22 11.04 9.37 -5.18
CA VAL A 22 11.24 9.89 -3.82
C VAL A 22 10.18 10.94 -3.46
N CYS A 23 9.93 11.89 -4.37
CA CYS A 23 8.91 12.91 -4.18
C CYS A 23 7.51 12.30 -3.98
N PHE A 24 7.16 11.32 -4.83
CA PHE A 24 5.90 10.59 -4.72
C PHE A 24 5.74 9.92 -3.36
N TRP A 25 6.76 9.20 -2.88
CA TRP A 25 6.70 8.52 -1.57
C TRP A 25 6.61 9.50 -0.40
N ILE A 26 7.32 10.64 -0.46
CA ILE A 26 7.20 11.68 0.58
C ILE A 26 5.77 12.22 0.63
N VAL A 27 5.20 12.59 -0.52
CA VAL A 27 3.82 13.09 -0.60
C VAL A 27 2.82 12.03 -0.16
N PHE A 28 3.04 10.78 -0.53
CA PHE A 28 2.18 9.65 -0.15
C PHE A 28 2.13 9.46 1.38
N TRP A 29 3.29 9.44 2.05
CA TRP A 29 3.35 9.31 3.51
C TRP A 29 2.78 10.54 4.23
N LEU A 30 3.02 11.74 3.70
CA LEU A 30 2.48 12.97 4.26
C LEU A 30 0.96 13.00 4.18
N LEU A 31 0.39 12.58 3.04
CA LEU A 31 -1.06 12.51 2.83
C LEU A 31 -1.70 11.45 3.74
N LEU A 32 -1.06 10.29 3.90
CA LEU A 32 -1.50 9.29 4.88
C LEU A 32 -1.48 9.85 6.31
N GLY A 33 -0.41 10.57 6.69
CA GLY A 33 -0.32 11.23 8.00
C GLY A 33 -1.42 12.27 8.23
N SER A 34 -1.74 13.08 7.22
CA SER A 34 -2.85 14.05 7.26
C SER A 34 -4.18 13.37 7.55
N ILE A 35 -4.51 12.30 6.81
CA ILE A 35 -5.76 11.55 7.00
C ILE A 35 -5.84 10.97 8.42
N ILE A 36 -4.74 10.41 8.93
CA ILE A 36 -4.68 9.87 10.29
C ILE A 36 -4.95 10.97 11.32
N VAL A 37 -4.30 12.13 11.21
CA VAL A 37 -4.49 13.25 12.14
C VAL A 37 -5.93 13.80 12.07
N GLN A 38 -6.46 14.02 10.88
CA GLN A 38 -7.82 14.54 10.68
C GLN A 38 -8.90 13.57 11.17
N SER A 39 -8.75 12.28 10.83
CA SER A 39 -9.68 11.23 11.24
C SER A 39 -9.64 10.98 12.75
N MET A 40 -8.44 10.91 13.33
CA MET A 40 -8.26 10.37 14.68
C MET A 40 -8.12 11.43 15.78
N PHE A 41 -7.44 12.55 15.51
CA PHE A 41 -7.22 13.60 16.51
C PHE A 41 -8.28 14.71 16.45
N LEU A 42 -8.75 15.03 15.25
CA LEU A 42 -9.72 16.12 15.05
C LEU A 42 -11.17 15.65 15.04
N ASN A 43 -11.43 14.32 15.02
CA ASN A 43 -12.77 13.73 14.83
C ASN A 43 -13.56 14.44 13.72
N ALA A 44 -12.86 14.85 12.66
CA ALA A 44 -13.45 15.63 11.59
C ALA A 44 -14.48 14.77 10.83
N PRO A 45 -15.65 15.32 10.46
CA PRO A 45 -16.64 14.58 9.69
C PRO A 45 -16.04 14.14 8.34
N PHE A 46 -16.47 12.98 7.84
CA PHE A 46 -16.00 12.39 6.57
C PHE A 46 -16.09 13.35 5.37
N SER A 47 -16.98 14.34 5.42
CA SER A 47 -17.08 15.38 4.39
C SER A 47 -15.83 16.25 4.25
N GLN A 48 -15.01 16.39 5.30
CA GLN A 48 -13.81 17.24 5.26
C GLN A 48 -12.60 16.49 4.69
N TRP A 49 -12.38 15.25 5.10
CA TRP A 49 -11.21 14.46 4.71
C TRP A 49 -11.51 13.42 3.62
N GLY A 50 -12.76 13.29 3.19
CA GLY A 50 -13.17 12.32 2.17
C GLY A 50 -12.49 12.51 0.82
N PHE A 51 -12.17 13.76 0.45
CA PHE A 51 -11.43 14.04 -0.78
C PHE A 51 -9.95 13.63 -0.68
N GLU A 52 -9.31 13.87 0.48
CA GLU A 52 -7.95 13.40 0.74
C GLU A 52 -7.90 11.86 0.67
N TRP A 53 -8.89 11.19 1.28
CA TRP A 53 -9.03 9.74 1.21
C TRP A 53 -9.23 9.24 -0.23
N ALA A 54 -10.06 9.91 -1.03
CA ALA A 54 -10.27 9.54 -2.44
C ALA A 54 -8.98 9.66 -3.27
N ILE A 55 -8.23 10.76 -3.09
CA ILE A 55 -6.93 10.94 -3.75
C ILE A 55 -5.95 9.84 -3.32
N PHE A 56 -5.90 9.53 -2.02
CA PHE A 56 -5.06 8.46 -1.50
C PHE A 56 -5.38 7.11 -2.15
N MET A 57 -6.68 6.78 -2.29
CA MET A 57 -7.12 5.53 -2.92
C MET A 57 -6.75 5.46 -4.40
N ILE A 58 -6.86 6.57 -5.13
CA ILE A 58 -6.43 6.65 -6.53
C ILE A 58 -4.91 6.44 -6.65
N CYS A 59 -4.12 7.07 -5.79
CA CYS A 59 -2.67 6.88 -5.72
C CYS A 59 -2.30 5.42 -5.43
N CYS A 60 -2.93 4.79 -4.42
CA CYS A 60 -2.76 3.38 -4.11
C CYS A 60 -3.09 2.48 -5.31
N GLY A 61 -4.21 2.74 -5.99
CA GLY A 61 -4.60 2.01 -7.20
C GLY A 61 -3.58 2.16 -8.32
N GLY A 62 -3.09 3.39 -8.56
CA GLY A 62 -2.06 3.68 -9.56
C GLY A 62 -0.76 2.93 -9.31
N VAL A 63 -0.29 2.90 -8.05
CA VAL A 63 0.90 2.13 -7.65
C VAL A 63 0.67 0.64 -7.86
N MET A 64 -0.48 0.08 -7.44
CA MET A 64 -0.80 -1.34 -7.65
C MET A 64 -0.82 -1.72 -9.13
N VAL A 65 -1.43 -0.89 -9.99
CA VAL A 65 -1.47 -1.12 -11.44
C VAL A 65 -0.06 -1.02 -12.05
N GLY A 66 0.76 -0.07 -11.57
CA GLY A 66 2.16 0.06 -11.96
C GLY A 66 3.00 -1.16 -11.60
N CYS A 67 2.89 -1.64 -10.36
CA CYS A 67 3.53 -2.87 -9.89
C CYS A 67 3.06 -4.10 -10.68
N TYR A 68 1.75 -4.19 -10.98
CA TYR A 68 1.19 -5.25 -11.79
C TYR A 68 1.70 -5.24 -13.23
N LYS A 69 1.73 -4.08 -13.89
CA LYS A 69 2.19 -3.94 -15.28
C LYS A 69 3.66 -4.32 -15.44
N LYS A 70 4.51 -3.95 -14.48
CA LYS A 70 5.93 -4.29 -14.48
C LYS A 70 6.22 -5.73 -14.00
N GLY A 71 5.22 -6.44 -13.44
CA GLY A 71 5.41 -7.79 -12.90
C GLY A 71 6.41 -7.85 -11.74
N GLN A 72 6.76 -6.70 -11.18
CA GLN A 72 7.74 -6.53 -10.12
C GLN A 72 6.99 -6.49 -8.80
N TRP A 73 7.12 -7.57 -8.02
CA TRP A 73 6.61 -7.65 -6.66
C TRP A 73 7.45 -6.82 -5.71
N ASP A 74 8.75 -7.02 -5.77
CA ASP A 74 9.76 -6.39 -4.95
C ASP A 74 11.11 -6.83 -5.53
N PHE A 75 12.12 -5.97 -5.51
CA PHE A 75 13.47 -6.29 -6.00
C PHE A 75 14.19 -7.32 -5.12
N TYR A 76 13.72 -7.55 -3.89
CA TYR A 76 14.44 -8.29 -2.85
C TYR A 76 13.72 -9.54 -2.31
N SER A 77 12.46 -9.80 -2.69
CA SER A 77 11.67 -10.87 -2.07
C SER A 77 10.90 -11.73 -3.06
N LYS A 78 11.12 -13.04 -2.98
CA LYS A 78 10.35 -14.01 -3.76
C LYS A 78 8.89 -14.05 -3.28
N PRO A 79 7.93 -14.25 -4.19
CA PRO A 79 6.53 -14.62 -3.96
C PRO A 79 6.22 -15.75 -2.93
N THR A 80 6.59 -15.60 -1.68
CA THR A 80 6.53 -16.67 -0.68
C THR A 80 5.45 -16.37 0.35
N THR A 81 4.65 -17.37 0.71
CA THR A 81 3.54 -17.25 1.67
C THR A 81 3.98 -16.66 3.01
N LYS A 82 5.23 -16.92 3.41
CA LYS A 82 5.86 -16.34 4.60
C LYS A 82 5.96 -14.82 4.55
N ASN A 83 6.26 -14.27 3.38
CA ASN A 83 6.43 -12.82 3.23
C ASN A 83 5.08 -12.12 3.26
N TYR A 84 4.03 -12.70 2.66
CA TYR A 84 2.67 -12.17 2.79
C TYR A 84 2.21 -12.13 4.23
N LEU A 85 2.51 -13.17 5.02
CA LEU A 85 2.21 -13.20 6.45
C LEU A 85 2.97 -12.10 7.20
N ILE A 86 4.26 -11.90 6.93
CA ILE A 86 5.06 -10.87 7.61
C ILE A 86 4.56 -9.46 7.24
N TYR A 87 4.33 -9.18 5.95
CA TYR A 87 3.85 -7.87 5.52
C TYR A 87 2.42 -7.58 6.01
N SER A 88 1.53 -8.57 5.96
CA SER A 88 0.18 -8.42 6.53
C SER A 88 0.21 -8.22 8.03
N LEU A 89 1.11 -8.89 8.76
CA LEU A 89 1.28 -8.72 10.21
C LEU A 89 1.82 -7.33 10.56
N ILE A 90 2.85 -6.86 9.86
CA ILE A 90 3.42 -5.53 10.07
C ILE A 90 2.37 -4.45 9.76
N GLY A 91 1.69 -4.55 8.61
CA GLY A 91 0.68 -3.58 8.18
C GLY A 91 -0.54 -3.54 9.11
N SER A 92 -1.14 -4.69 9.39
CA SER A 92 -2.28 -4.77 10.32
C SER A 92 -1.89 -4.38 11.75
N GLY A 93 -0.69 -4.77 12.20
CA GLY A 93 -0.22 -4.51 13.56
C GLY A 93 0.03 -3.05 13.82
N SER A 94 0.74 -2.38 12.89
CA SER A 94 0.96 -0.93 12.98
C SER A 94 -0.36 -0.16 12.96
N PHE A 95 -1.30 -0.53 12.09
CA PHE A 95 -2.62 0.12 12.04
C PHE A 95 -3.45 -0.13 13.31
N ALA A 96 -3.44 -1.35 13.84
CA ALA A 96 -4.16 -1.70 15.06
C ALA A 96 -3.60 -0.99 16.29
N VAL A 97 -2.29 -0.81 16.39
CA VAL A 97 -1.66 -0.03 17.48
C VAL A 97 -2.11 1.43 17.41
N ILE A 98 -2.07 2.05 16.24
CA ILE A 98 -2.52 3.43 16.05
C ILE A 98 -4.01 3.56 16.44
N TYR A 99 -4.85 2.63 15.97
CA TYR A 99 -6.28 2.60 16.30
C TYR A 99 -6.55 2.44 17.80
N ALA A 100 -5.82 1.54 18.47
CA ALA A 100 -5.92 1.31 19.91
C ALA A 100 -5.59 2.57 20.71
N ILE A 101 -4.52 3.28 20.32
CA ILE A 101 -4.10 4.53 20.97
C ILE A 101 -5.18 5.61 20.83
N THR A 102 -5.70 5.82 19.63
CA THR A 102 -6.76 6.81 19.42
C THR A 102 -8.02 6.48 20.19
N MET A 103 -8.44 5.21 20.20
CA MET A 103 -9.64 4.78 20.92
C MET A 103 -9.48 4.97 22.43
N TYR A 104 -8.28 4.71 22.97
CA TYR A 104 -7.92 4.97 24.36
C TYR A 104 -7.92 6.46 24.73
N LEU A 105 -7.49 7.33 23.81
CA LEU A 105 -7.45 8.79 24.02
C LEU A 105 -8.84 9.44 23.90
N ASN A 106 -9.68 8.99 22.96
CA ASN A 106 -10.99 9.61 22.71
C ASN A 106 -12.12 9.12 23.63
N HIS A 107 -12.06 7.88 24.12
CA HIS A 107 -13.17 7.28 24.87
C HIS A 107 -12.78 6.90 26.30
N ALA A 108 -13.06 7.79 27.26
CA ALA A 108 -12.85 7.53 28.69
C ALA A 108 -13.65 6.31 29.19
N TYR A 109 -14.84 6.05 28.62
CA TYR A 109 -15.73 4.94 28.99
C TYR A 109 -15.15 3.54 28.71
N LEU A 110 -14.23 3.44 27.75
CA LEU A 110 -13.59 2.16 27.40
C LEU A 110 -12.36 1.86 28.26
N LYS A 111 -11.88 2.82 29.06
CA LYS A 111 -10.86 2.57 30.09
C LYS A 111 -11.39 1.65 31.19
N ASP A 112 -12.67 1.80 31.54
CA ASP A 112 -13.32 1.00 32.59
C ASP A 112 -13.54 -0.46 32.16
N ASN A 113 -13.63 -0.73 30.85
CA ASN A 113 -13.75 -2.07 30.29
C ASN A 113 -12.60 -2.38 29.31
N LEU A 114 -11.39 -2.49 29.86
CA LEU A 114 -10.17 -2.83 29.11
C LEU A 114 -10.33 -4.10 28.26
N LEU A 115 -11.07 -5.10 28.76
CA LEU A 115 -11.36 -6.34 28.03
C LEU A 115 -12.19 -6.10 26.76
N ALA A 116 -13.19 -5.20 26.80
CA ALA A 116 -14.01 -4.88 25.65
C ALA A 116 -13.23 -4.08 24.59
N LEU A 117 -12.38 -3.15 25.03
CA LEU A 117 -11.47 -2.40 24.14
C LEU A 117 -10.47 -3.33 23.46
N GLY A 118 -9.88 -4.25 24.23
CA GLY A 118 -8.96 -5.27 23.72
C GLY A 118 -9.64 -6.20 22.71
N ALA A 119 -10.84 -6.68 23.01
CA ALA A 119 -11.61 -7.56 22.12
C ALA A 119 -11.99 -6.87 20.80
N LEU A 120 -12.45 -5.61 20.85
CA LEU A 120 -12.85 -4.85 19.66
C LEU A 120 -11.64 -4.53 18.79
N THR A 121 -10.53 -4.11 19.40
CA THR A 121 -9.26 -3.87 18.71
C THR A 121 -8.72 -5.15 18.07
N ALA A 122 -8.76 -6.27 18.79
CA ALA A 122 -8.32 -7.57 18.28
C ALA A 122 -9.20 -8.07 17.12
N PHE A 123 -10.51 -7.82 17.18
CA PHE A 123 -11.44 -8.16 16.11
C PHE A 123 -11.16 -7.36 14.83
N ILE A 124 -10.96 -6.04 14.95
CA ILE A 124 -10.59 -5.18 13.81
C ILE A 124 -9.23 -5.60 13.25
N PHE A 125 -8.25 -5.86 14.11
CA PHE A 125 -6.93 -6.36 13.70
C PHE A 125 -7.04 -7.67 12.91
N ALA A 126 -7.79 -8.66 13.41
CA ALA A 126 -7.97 -9.94 12.74
C ALA A 126 -8.65 -9.78 11.37
N MET A 127 -9.68 -8.92 11.28
CA MET A 127 -10.37 -8.64 10.03
C MET A 127 -9.45 -7.96 9.00
N LEU A 128 -8.71 -6.93 9.41
CA LEU A 128 -7.74 -6.23 8.55
C LEU A 128 -6.60 -7.15 8.12
N PHE A 129 -6.08 -7.97 9.04
CA PHE A 129 -5.06 -8.96 8.74
C PHE A 129 -5.55 -9.95 7.66
N ALA A 130 -6.76 -10.48 7.82
CA ALA A 130 -7.36 -11.38 6.83
C ALA A 130 -7.53 -10.69 5.46
N LEU A 131 -8.01 -9.45 5.44
CA LEU A 131 -8.17 -8.68 4.19
C LEU A 131 -6.84 -8.43 3.48
N ILE A 132 -5.82 -7.96 4.21
CA ILE A 132 -4.49 -7.70 3.65
C ILE A 132 -3.85 -9.01 3.18
N PHE A 133 -4.00 -10.09 3.94
CA PHE A 133 -3.49 -11.41 3.57
C PHE A 133 -4.13 -11.92 2.27
N VAL A 134 -5.45 -11.83 2.15
CA VAL A 134 -6.17 -12.23 0.92
C VAL A 134 -5.77 -11.35 -0.26
N ALA A 135 -5.66 -10.03 -0.07
CA ALA A 135 -5.22 -9.11 -1.13
C ALA A 135 -3.79 -9.44 -1.61
N LEU A 136 -2.87 -9.71 -0.67
CA LEU A 136 -1.50 -10.14 -0.96
C LEU A 136 -1.43 -11.53 -1.59
N PHE A 137 -2.35 -12.43 -1.26
CA PHE A 137 -2.44 -13.75 -1.87
C PHE A 137 -3.00 -13.70 -3.30
N ILE A 138 -3.94 -12.79 -3.58
CA ILE A 138 -4.49 -12.58 -4.92
C ILE A 138 -3.43 -11.93 -5.81
N THR A 139 -2.83 -10.82 -5.38
CA THR A 139 -1.68 -10.21 -6.09
C THR A 139 -0.54 -11.23 -6.19
N GLY A 140 -0.30 -11.98 -5.10
CA GLY A 140 0.28 -13.32 -4.95
C GLY A 140 0.36 -14.14 -6.24
N THR A 141 -0.81 -14.63 -6.57
CA THR A 141 -1.02 -15.60 -7.64
C THR A 141 -1.03 -14.94 -9.02
N LEU A 142 -1.54 -13.71 -9.11
CA LEU A 142 -1.60 -12.96 -10.36
C LEU A 142 -0.21 -12.55 -10.88
N VAL A 143 0.68 -12.12 -10.00
CA VAL A 143 2.07 -11.78 -10.38
C VAL A 143 2.82 -13.03 -10.87
N LYS A 144 2.67 -14.18 -10.20
CA LYS A 144 3.26 -15.45 -10.67
C LYS A 144 2.77 -15.85 -12.06
N LYS A 145 1.47 -15.68 -12.34
CA LYS A 145 0.91 -15.95 -13.69
C LYS A 145 1.48 -15.01 -14.74
N ARG A 146 1.67 -13.73 -14.38
CA ARG A 146 2.26 -12.73 -15.29
C ARG A 146 3.74 -13.00 -15.56
N GLN A 147 4.51 -13.32 -14.53
CA GLN A 147 5.93 -13.69 -14.67
C GLN A 147 6.12 -14.89 -15.59
N LYS A 148 5.33 -15.96 -15.41
CA LYS A 148 5.36 -17.11 -16.33
C LYS A 148 5.03 -16.74 -17.77
N LYS A 149 4.11 -15.80 -17.99
CA LYS A 149 3.74 -15.34 -19.33
C LYS A 149 4.86 -14.52 -19.99
N LEU A 150 5.61 -13.75 -19.20
CA LEU A 150 6.79 -13.02 -19.66
C LEU A 150 7.93 -13.99 -19.98
N GLU A 151 8.23 -14.96 -19.11
CA GLU A 151 9.25 -16.00 -19.34
C GLU A 151 8.99 -16.77 -20.63
N ASN A 152 7.75 -17.21 -20.86
CA ASN A 152 7.39 -17.92 -22.10
C ASN A 152 7.51 -17.04 -23.36
N GLN A 153 7.22 -15.73 -23.26
CA GLN A 153 7.39 -14.82 -24.41
C GLN A 153 8.86 -14.64 -24.78
N PHE A 154 9.74 -14.47 -23.80
CA PHE A 154 11.17 -14.33 -24.06
C PHE A 154 11.80 -15.64 -24.55
N SER A 155 11.37 -16.80 -24.02
CA SER A 155 11.89 -18.09 -24.49
C SER A 155 11.47 -18.43 -25.92
N ASP A 156 10.28 -18.01 -26.36
CA ASP A 156 9.81 -18.22 -27.74
C ASP A 156 10.45 -17.23 -28.73
N ASP A 157 10.78 -16.01 -28.30
CA ASP A 157 11.55 -15.05 -29.10
C ASP A 157 13.03 -15.45 -29.24
N ASP A 158 13.64 -16.11 -28.25
CA ASP A 158 15.02 -16.63 -28.32
C ASP A 158 15.15 -17.91 -29.18
N LEU A 159 14.03 -18.57 -29.52
CA LEU A 159 13.97 -19.81 -30.31
C LEU A 159 13.57 -19.60 -31.79
N ASN A 160 13.23 -18.38 -32.20
CA ASN A 160 12.94 -17.99 -33.60
C ASN A 160 14.03 -17.08 -34.17
#